data_AF-A0A6H9IY16-F1
#
_entry.id   AF-A0A6H9IY16-F1
#
_cell.length_a   1.000
_cell.length_b   1.000
_cell.length_c   1.000
_cell.angle_alpha   90.00
_cell.angle_beta   90.00
_cell.angle_gamma   90.00
#
_symmetry.space_group_name_H-M   'P 1'
#
loop_
_entity.id
_entity.type
_entity.pdbx_description
1 polymer ?
#
loop_
_entity_poly.entity_id
_entity_poly.type
_entity_poly.pdbx_seq_one_letter_code
_entity_poly.pdbx_strand_id
1 'polypeptide(L)'
;MFKLMKLEWKKHKLSSYFKGAAIGIIAIFAAVSLMAWASKVEDELMFSSYMEYMSLANILIRITFIIFASVILSRLVIDEYKNKTIQLLFMYPLQRKMLMRAKLAIVFSFCFVSTIIATFIISLLIFCMNPIIGILETPVTVEEIIATVPTTIISAFMISGISLIPLFFGMRKKSTPTTITSAVIIGMLINGNVGPGNGQVSIFDFIAIPIVLCLLGIFISYLSFRKIDKIDVA
;
A
#
# COMPACT_ATOMS: atom_id res chain seq x y z
N MET A 1 -16.64 12.12 -13.04
CA MET A 1 -15.71 11.54 -12.04
C MET A 1 -14.27 12.01 -12.26
N PHE A 2 -13.64 11.72 -13.41
CA PHE A 2 -12.23 12.09 -13.67
C PHE A 2 -11.90 13.57 -13.51
N LYS A 3 -12.81 14.49 -13.91
CA LYS A 3 -12.61 15.94 -13.73
C LYS A 3 -12.55 16.34 -12.24
N LEU A 4 -13.34 15.70 -11.39
CA LEU A 4 -13.30 15.88 -9.92
C LEU A 4 -12.00 15.31 -9.34
N MET A 5 -11.58 14.12 -9.79
CA MET A 5 -10.31 13.53 -9.35
C MET A 5 -9.11 14.42 -9.71
N LYS A 6 -9.09 15.00 -10.92
CA LYS A 6 -8.05 15.94 -11.36
C LYS A 6 -8.02 17.23 -10.52
N LEU A 7 -9.18 17.74 -10.13
CA LEU A 7 -9.30 18.92 -9.28
C LEU A 7 -8.80 18.64 -7.85
N GLU A 8 -9.18 17.51 -7.25
CA GLU A 8 -8.70 17.08 -5.94
C GLU A 8 -7.17 16.83 -5.95
N TRP A 9 -6.65 16.24 -7.02
CA TRP A 9 -5.22 16.02 -7.21
C TRP A 9 -4.43 17.34 -7.18
N LYS A 10 -4.92 18.36 -7.88
CA LYS A 10 -4.28 19.69 -7.94
C LYS A 10 -4.44 20.46 -6.62
N LYS A 11 -5.62 20.34 -5.97
CA LYS A 11 -5.95 21.02 -4.71
C LYS A 11 -5.05 20.57 -3.56
N HIS A 12 -4.83 19.26 -3.42
CA HIS A 12 -4.03 18.70 -2.33
C HIS A 12 -2.54 18.52 -2.65
N LYS A 13 -2.07 19.04 -3.80
CA LYS A 13 -0.67 18.92 -4.26
C LYS A 13 -0.14 17.48 -4.14
N LEU A 14 -0.96 16.52 -4.58
CA LEU A 14 -0.65 15.08 -4.48
C LEU A 14 0.65 14.69 -5.21
N SER A 15 1.11 15.53 -6.14
CA SER A 15 2.41 15.40 -6.82
C SER A 15 3.61 15.39 -5.85
N SER A 16 3.52 16.05 -4.68
CA SER A 16 4.61 16.06 -3.71
C SER A 16 4.84 14.68 -3.07
N TYR A 17 3.81 13.82 -3.03
CA TYR A 17 3.92 12.49 -2.46
C TYR A 17 4.63 11.50 -3.38
N PHE A 18 4.68 11.77 -4.69
CA PHE A 18 5.47 10.94 -5.62
C PHE A 18 6.96 10.96 -5.27
N LYS A 19 7.47 12.10 -4.79
CA LYS A 19 8.86 12.19 -4.30
C LYS A 19 9.08 11.27 -3.10
N GLY A 20 8.17 11.29 -2.13
CA GLY A 20 8.22 10.42 -0.96
C GLY A 20 8.10 8.93 -1.32
N ALA A 21 7.20 8.58 -2.24
CA ALA A 21 7.05 7.22 -2.74
C ALA A 21 8.31 6.73 -3.47
N ALA A 22 8.92 7.57 -4.32
CA ALA A 22 10.16 7.24 -5.02
C ALA A 22 11.33 7.00 -4.05
N ILE A 23 11.50 7.86 -3.05
CA ILE A 23 12.48 7.68 -1.98
C ILE A 23 12.21 6.36 -1.23
N GLY A 24 10.95 6.05 -0.95
CA GLY A 24 10.54 4.79 -0.32
C GLY A 24 10.94 3.56 -1.13
N ILE A 25 10.75 3.58 -2.45
CA ILE A 25 11.15 2.46 -3.34
C ILE A 25 12.67 2.25 -3.29
N ILE A 26 13.45 3.33 -3.38
CA ILE A 26 14.91 3.27 -3.31
C ILE A 26 15.37 2.77 -1.94
N ALA A 27 14.73 3.22 -0.86
CA ALA A 27 15.05 2.80 0.50
C ALA A 27 14.74 1.32 0.73
N ILE A 28 13.62 0.79 0.20
CA ILE A 28 13.31 -0.64 0.26
C ILE A 28 14.38 -1.42 -0.49
N PHE A 29 14.71 -1.01 -1.70
CA PHE A 29 15.76 -1.67 -2.48
C PHE A 29 17.10 -1.70 -1.73
N ALA A 30 17.52 -0.57 -1.15
CA ALA A 30 18.74 -0.47 -0.36
C ALA A 30 18.71 -1.34 0.91
N ALA A 31 17.56 -1.41 1.59
CA ALA A 31 17.40 -2.22 2.79
C ALA A 31 17.55 -3.72 2.49
N VAL A 32 16.87 -4.21 1.45
CA VAL A 32 16.94 -5.64 1.08
C VAL A 32 18.31 -5.99 0.52
N SER A 33 18.93 -5.12 -0.28
CA SER A 33 20.27 -5.37 -0.82
C SER A 33 21.35 -5.37 0.27
N LEU A 34 21.25 -4.49 1.28
CA LEU A 34 22.13 -4.53 2.45
C LEU A 34 21.97 -5.82 3.25
N MET A 35 20.74 -6.31 3.45
CA MET A 35 20.49 -7.59 4.11
C MET A 35 21.10 -8.76 3.33
N ALA A 36 20.92 -8.77 2.00
CA ALA A 36 21.51 -9.79 1.15
C ALA A 36 23.05 -9.74 1.17
N TRP A 37 23.64 -8.55 1.19
CA TRP A 37 25.08 -8.39 1.29
C TRP A 37 25.62 -8.84 2.66
N ALA A 38 24.94 -8.50 3.76
CA ALA A 38 25.30 -8.95 5.10
C ALA A 38 25.28 -10.49 5.21
N SER A 39 24.26 -11.15 4.66
CA SER A 39 24.17 -12.62 4.65
C SER A 39 25.31 -13.30 3.88
N LYS A 40 25.83 -12.65 2.83
CA LYS A 40 27.00 -13.13 2.08
C LYS A 40 28.31 -13.02 2.87
N VAL A 41 28.41 -12.07 3.80
CA VAL A 41 29.60 -11.89 4.66
C VAL A 41 29.64 -12.92 5.79
N GLU A 42 28.48 -13.40 6.24
CA GLU A 42 28.34 -14.36 7.34
C GLU A 42 28.35 -15.84 6.88
N ASP A 43 28.55 -16.11 5.58
CA ASP A 43 28.51 -17.46 4.94
C ASP A 43 27.19 -18.22 5.13
N GLU A 44 26.16 -17.57 5.68
CA GLU A 44 24.81 -18.09 5.86
C GLU A 44 23.92 -17.46 4.78
N LEU A 45 23.79 -18.14 3.62
CA LEU A 45 22.99 -17.66 2.49
C LEU A 45 21.50 -17.58 2.87
N MET A 46 21.07 -16.46 3.47
CA MET A 46 19.65 -16.20 3.80
C MET A 46 18.77 -16.07 2.55
N PHE A 47 19.34 -15.78 1.38
CA PHE A 47 18.61 -15.69 0.11
C PHE A 47 19.30 -16.58 -0.93
N SER A 48 18.83 -17.82 -1.02
CA SER A 48 19.32 -18.80 -1.98
C SER A 48 18.65 -18.66 -3.35
N SER A 49 17.48 -18.01 -3.41
CA SER A 49 16.67 -17.88 -4.61
C SER A 49 16.10 -16.47 -4.82
N TYR A 50 15.92 -16.08 -6.10
CA TYR A 50 15.19 -14.87 -6.51
C TYR A 50 13.82 -14.74 -5.81
N MET A 51 13.14 -15.87 -5.62
CA MET A 51 11.81 -15.92 -5.00
C MET A 51 11.83 -15.47 -3.54
N GLU A 52 12.88 -15.81 -2.78
CA GLU A 52 13.01 -15.43 -1.37
C GLU A 52 13.29 -13.93 -1.22
N TYR A 53 14.20 -13.41 -2.04
CA TYR A 53 14.46 -11.96 -2.12
C TYR A 53 13.18 -11.19 -2.45
N MET A 54 12.46 -11.66 -3.47
CA MET A 54 11.25 -10.99 -3.94
C MET A 54 10.11 -11.09 -2.93
N SER A 55 10.04 -12.18 -2.15
CA SER A 55 9.08 -12.31 -1.04
C SER A 55 9.31 -11.23 0.02
N LEU A 56 10.54 -11.06 0.49
CA LEU A 56 10.88 -10.05 1.50
C LEU A 56 10.66 -8.62 0.96
N ALA A 57 11.09 -8.36 -0.27
CA ALA A 57 10.86 -7.06 -0.91
C ALA A 57 9.35 -6.75 -1.02
N ASN A 58 8.53 -7.73 -1.40
CA ASN A 58 7.07 -7.58 -1.48
C ASN A 58 6.45 -7.27 -0.11
N ILE A 59 6.94 -7.87 0.98
CA ILE A 59 6.48 -7.56 2.34
C ILE A 59 6.76 -6.09 2.70
N LEU A 60 7.96 -5.60 2.42
CA LEU A 60 8.32 -4.20 2.69
C LEU A 60 7.50 -3.25 1.82
N ILE A 61 7.36 -3.54 0.52
CA ILE A 61 6.48 -2.80 -0.41
C ILE A 61 5.07 -2.69 0.20
N ARG A 62 4.47 -3.81 0.60
CA ARG A 62 3.12 -3.87 1.17
C ARG A 62 2.96 -2.93 2.36
N ILE A 63 3.84 -3.05 3.35
CA ILE A 63 3.79 -2.27 4.58
C ILE A 63 3.93 -0.77 4.26
N THR A 64 4.93 -0.41 3.46
CA THR A 64 5.21 0.98 3.12
C THR A 64 4.06 1.63 2.35
N PHE A 65 3.49 0.95 1.34
CA PHE A 65 2.39 1.52 0.55
C PHE A 65 1.05 1.56 1.29
N ILE A 66 0.79 0.64 2.24
CA ILE A 66 -0.37 0.75 3.15
C ILE A 66 -0.24 2.01 4.02
N ILE A 67 0.96 2.29 4.54
CA ILE A 67 1.21 3.49 5.34
C ILE A 67 1.05 4.77 4.49
N PHE A 68 1.64 4.81 3.30
CA PHE A 68 1.50 5.95 2.38
C PHE A 68 0.04 6.21 1.99
N ALA A 69 -0.71 5.15 1.66
CA ALA A 69 -2.13 5.25 1.37
C ALA A 69 -2.90 5.84 2.56
N SER A 70 -2.58 5.39 3.78
CA SER A 70 -3.18 5.90 5.01
C SER A 70 -2.87 7.38 5.27
N VAL A 71 -1.64 7.83 4.99
CA VAL A 71 -1.24 9.24 5.06
C VAL A 71 -2.05 10.08 4.08
N ILE A 72 -2.17 9.64 2.82
CA ILE A 72 -2.95 10.37 1.80
C ILE A 72 -4.42 10.42 2.19
N LEU A 73 -4.96 9.29 2.66
CA LEU A 73 -6.34 9.18 3.11
C LEU A 73 -6.61 10.11 4.31
N SER A 74 -5.67 10.23 5.23
CA SER A 74 -5.77 11.15 6.36
C SER A 74 -5.84 12.62 5.91
N ARG A 75 -5.05 13.02 4.90
CA ARG A 75 -5.07 14.40 4.38
C ARG A 75 -6.27 14.72 3.49
N LEU A 76 -6.72 13.76 2.70
CA LEU A 76 -7.83 13.96 1.76
C LEU A 76 -9.19 13.89 2.44
N VAL A 77 -9.33 13.01 3.43
CA VAL A 77 -10.59 12.74 4.10
C VAL A 77 -10.56 13.36 5.49
N ILE A 78 -9.67 12.89 6.36
CA ILE A 78 -9.78 13.13 7.82
C ILE A 78 -9.51 14.58 8.20
N ASP A 79 -8.57 15.26 7.53
CA ASP A 79 -8.31 16.69 7.77
C ASP A 79 -9.55 17.56 7.47
N GLU A 80 -10.39 17.18 6.50
CA GLU A 80 -11.66 17.88 6.27
C GLU A 80 -12.69 17.59 7.37
N TYR A 81 -12.78 16.36 7.88
CA TYR A 81 -13.63 16.00 9.03
C TYR A 81 -13.19 16.69 10.33
N LYS A 82 -11.88 16.86 10.52
CA LYS A 82 -11.30 17.51 11.69
C LYS A 82 -11.54 19.02 11.68
N ASN A 83 -11.30 19.67 10.53
CA ASN A 83 -11.37 21.13 10.41
C ASN A 83 -12.78 21.67 10.15
N LYS A 84 -13.82 20.82 10.20
CA LYS A 84 -15.23 21.16 9.91
C LYS A 84 -15.46 21.79 8.53
N THR A 85 -14.46 21.80 7.64
CA THR A 85 -14.59 22.29 6.25
C THR A 85 -15.51 21.41 5.42
N ILE A 86 -15.96 20.27 5.94
CA ILE A 86 -17.12 19.55 5.38
C ILE A 86 -18.32 20.48 5.26
N GLN A 87 -18.52 21.45 6.17
CA GLN A 87 -19.59 22.46 6.06
C GLN A 87 -19.57 23.24 4.73
N LEU A 88 -18.37 23.50 4.16
CA LEU A 88 -18.23 24.09 2.82
C LEU A 88 -18.65 23.13 1.71
N LEU A 89 -18.58 21.81 1.95
CA LEU A 89 -19.11 20.77 1.07
C LEU A 89 -20.65 20.76 1.04
N PHE A 90 -21.34 21.30 2.07
CA PHE A 90 -22.81 21.42 2.10
C PHE A 90 -23.32 22.57 1.25
N MET A 91 -22.52 23.61 1.04
CA MET A 91 -22.86 24.70 0.11
C MET A 91 -22.70 24.28 -1.36
N TYR A 92 -22.11 23.11 -1.61
CA TYR A 92 -21.90 22.60 -2.96
C TYR A 92 -23.14 21.82 -3.45
N PRO A 93 -23.70 22.15 -4.64
CA PRO A 93 -24.86 21.45 -5.20
C PRO A 93 -24.56 20.03 -5.70
N LEU A 94 -23.35 19.49 -5.45
CA LEU A 94 -22.95 18.15 -5.88
C LEU A 94 -23.30 17.09 -4.84
N GLN A 95 -23.75 15.92 -5.30
CA GLN A 95 -24.04 14.77 -4.45
C GLN A 95 -22.80 14.32 -3.67
N ARG A 96 -22.82 14.47 -2.34
CA ARG A 96 -21.71 14.15 -1.40
C ARG A 96 -21.12 12.76 -1.59
N LYS A 97 -21.98 11.79 -1.93
CA LYS A 97 -21.63 10.40 -2.22
C LYS A 97 -20.65 10.27 -3.39
N MET A 98 -20.78 11.11 -4.42
CA MET A 98 -19.89 11.08 -5.58
C MET A 98 -18.50 11.64 -5.25
N LEU A 99 -18.43 12.65 -4.39
CA LEU A 99 -17.17 13.31 -4.01
C LEU A 99 -16.34 12.41 -3.08
N MET A 100 -16.96 11.80 -2.08
CA MET A 100 -16.29 10.82 -1.20
C MET A 100 -15.83 9.57 -1.98
N ARG A 101 -16.63 9.07 -2.93
CA ARG A 101 -16.20 7.99 -3.84
C ARG A 101 -14.99 8.38 -4.67
N ALA A 102 -14.94 9.59 -5.20
CA ALA A 102 -13.80 10.08 -5.96
C ALA A 102 -12.52 10.11 -5.09
N LYS A 103 -12.61 10.55 -3.83
CA LYS A 103 -11.47 10.58 -2.90
C LYS A 103 -10.91 9.19 -2.59
N LEU A 104 -11.78 8.23 -2.25
CA LEU A 104 -11.33 6.86 -2.01
C LEU A 104 -10.78 6.20 -3.27
N ALA A 105 -11.36 6.48 -4.45
CA ALA A 105 -10.84 6.00 -5.72
C ALA A 105 -9.43 6.55 -6.02
N ILE A 106 -9.13 7.80 -5.66
CA ILE A 106 -7.77 8.36 -5.79
C ILE A 106 -6.79 7.58 -4.89
N VAL A 107 -7.13 7.35 -3.62
CA VAL A 107 -6.26 6.62 -2.69
C VAL A 107 -6.03 5.19 -3.18
N PHE A 108 -7.11 4.51 -3.57
CA PHE A 108 -7.06 3.14 -4.08
C PHE A 108 -6.18 3.04 -5.34
N SER A 109 -6.44 3.92 -6.32
CA SER A 109 -5.65 3.95 -7.57
C SER A 109 -4.19 4.30 -7.31
N PHE A 110 -3.90 5.21 -6.37
CA PHE A 110 -2.53 5.55 -6.01
C PHE A 110 -1.81 4.35 -5.39
N CYS A 111 -2.43 3.68 -4.41
CA CYS A 111 -1.85 2.50 -3.76
C CYS A 111 -1.60 1.37 -4.78
N PHE A 112 -2.58 1.10 -5.65
CA PHE A 112 -2.48 0.08 -6.69
C PHE A 112 -1.33 0.35 -7.68
N VAL A 113 -1.30 1.55 -8.27
CA VAL A 113 -0.28 1.94 -9.26
C VAL A 113 1.11 1.98 -8.62
N SER A 114 1.24 2.55 -7.42
CA SER A 114 2.54 2.61 -6.74
C SER A 114 3.08 1.24 -6.36
N THR A 115 2.22 0.30 -5.94
CA THR A 115 2.63 -1.08 -5.62
C THR A 115 3.15 -1.80 -6.86
N ILE A 116 2.47 -1.69 -8.00
CA ILE A 116 2.91 -2.27 -9.28
C ILE A 116 4.25 -1.67 -9.72
N ILE A 117 4.35 -0.34 -9.71
CA ILE A 117 5.58 0.37 -10.11
C ILE A 117 6.75 -0.02 -9.21
N ALA A 118 6.54 -0.08 -7.89
CA ALA A 118 7.59 -0.45 -6.95
C ALA A 118 8.10 -1.87 -7.19
N THR A 119 7.18 -2.81 -7.36
CA THR A 119 7.51 -4.21 -7.64
C THR A 119 8.30 -4.33 -8.94
N PHE A 120 7.86 -3.65 -10.00
CA PHE A 120 8.54 -3.64 -11.28
C PHE A 120 9.94 -2.99 -11.22
N ILE A 121 10.07 -1.84 -10.53
CA ILE A 121 11.36 -1.17 -10.34
C ILE A 121 12.32 -2.05 -9.57
N ILE A 122 11.87 -2.71 -8.49
CA ILE A 122 12.72 -3.60 -7.72
C ILE A 122 13.16 -4.81 -8.55
N SER A 123 12.25 -5.46 -9.28
CA SER A 123 12.61 -6.54 -10.21
C SER A 123 13.65 -6.11 -11.24
N LEU A 124 13.50 -4.91 -11.83
CA LEU A 124 14.44 -4.37 -12.82
C LEU A 124 15.81 -4.06 -12.19
N LEU A 125 15.83 -3.48 -10.98
CA LEU A 125 17.07 -3.19 -10.27
C LEU A 125 17.84 -4.46 -9.90
N ILE A 126 17.14 -5.51 -9.45
CA ILE A 126 17.78 -6.82 -9.18
C ILE A 126 18.36 -7.39 -10.47
N PHE A 127 17.61 -7.39 -11.57
CA PHE A 127 18.09 -7.88 -12.86
C PHE A 127 19.37 -7.17 -13.31
N CYS A 128 19.44 -5.84 -13.11
CA CYS A 128 20.61 -5.04 -13.44
C CYS A 128 21.81 -5.27 -12.48
N MET A 129 21.54 -5.48 -11.19
CA MET A 129 22.59 -5.64 -10.16
C MET A 129 23.11 -7.08 -10.02
N ASN A 130 22.32 -8.09 -10.42
CA ASN A 130 22.69 -9.50 -10.39
C ASN A 130 24.03 -9.79 -11.10
N PRO A 131 24.30 -9.30 -12.33
CA PRO A 131 25.57 -9.55 -13.02
C PRO A 131 26.77 -8.81 -12.40
N ILE A 132 26.55 -7.78 -11.58
CA ILE A 132 27.64 -6.91 -11.07
C ILE A 132 28.10 -7.36 -9.67
N ILE A 133 27.18 -7.83 -8.82
CA ILE A 133 27.46 -8.08 -7.40
C ILE A 133 27.40 -9.59 -7.05
N GLY A 134 26.83 -10.43 -7.93
CA GLY A 134 26.69 -11.87 -7.70
C GLY A 134 26.01 -12.15 -6.36
N ILE A 135 24.88 -11.47 -6.13
CA ILE A 135 24.09 -11.57 -4.88
C ILE A 135 23.24 -12.85 -4.87
N LEU A 136 22.94 -13.41 -6.05
CA LEU A 136 22.16 -14.63 -6.22
C LEU A 136 22.98 -15.66 -7.00
N GLU A 137 22.98 -16.92 -6.55
CA GLU A 137 23.63 -18.04 -7.25
C GLU A 137 22.85 -18.47 -8.50
N THR A 138 21.55 -18.19 -8.56
CA THR A 138 20.69 -18.51 -9.71
C THR A 138 20.54 -17.32 -10.66
N PRO A 139 20.74 -17.49 -11.98
CA PRO A 139 20.50 -16.43 -12.96
C PRO A 139 19.01 -16.08 -12.98
N VAL A 140 18.70 -14.81 -12.72
CA VAL A 140 17.34 -14.26 -12.85
C VAL A 140 16.92 -14.38 -14.31
N THR A 141 15.98 -15.29 -14.58
CA THR A 141 15.51 -15.55 -15.95
C THR A 141 14.33 -14.63 -16.24
N VAL A 142 14.28 -14.04 -17.44
CA VAL A 142 13.19 -13.13 -17.85
C VAL A 142 11.81 -13.80 -17.72
N GLU A 143 11.76 -15.12 -17.84
CA GLU A 143 10.57 -15.96 -17.65
C GLU A 143 10.00 -15.90 -16.23
N GLU A 144 10.84 -15.83 -15.19
CA GLU A 144 10.40 -15.73 -13.79
C GLU A 144 9.79 -14.35 -13.49
N ILE A 145 10.31 -13.31 -14.13
CA ILE A 145 9.75 -11.95 -14.03
C ILE A 145 8.38 -11.90 -14.71
N ILE A 146 8.21 -12.54 -15.87
CA ILE A 146 6.92 -12.58 -16.58
C ILE A 146 5.90 -13.42 -15.79
N ALA A 147 6.32 -14.53 -15.20
CA ALA A 147 5.45 -15.39 -14.40
C ALA A 147 4.92 -14.72 -13.11
N THR A 148 5.63 -13.71 -12.60
CA THR A 148 5.20 -12.94 -11.40
C THR A 148 4.26 -11.77 -11.73
N VAL A 149 4.06 -11.41 -13.01
CA VAL A 149 3.15 -10.31 -13.39
C VAL A 149 1.69 -10.55 -12.95
N PRO A 150 1.08 -11.74 -13.15
CA PRO A 150 -0.31 -11.96 -12.74
C PRO A 150 -0.49 -11.90 -11.22
N THR A 151 0.44 -12.49 -10.46
CA THR A 151 0.36 -12.55 -8.99
C THR A 151 0.60 -11.18 -8.35
N THR A 152 1.44 -10.34 -8.96
CA THR A 152 1.67 -8.97 -8.53
C THR A 152 0.46 -8.06 -8.76
N ILE A 153 -0.27 -8.23 -9.86
CA ILE A 153 -1.52 -7.49 -10.11
C ILE A 153 -2.59 -7.87 -9.07
N ILE A 154 -2.78 -9.17 -8.81
CA ILE A 154 -3.77 -9.64 -7.82
C ILE A 154 -3.40 -9.15 -6.43
N SER A 155 -2.14 -9.29 -6.03
CA SER A 155 -1.69 -8.84 -4.70
C SER A 155 -1.79 -7.32 -4.56
N ALA A 156 -1.43 -6.53 -5.57
CA ALA A 156 -1.59 -5.08 -5.58
C ALA A 156 -3.06 -4.67 -5.37
N PHE A 157 -4.00 -5.38 -5.98
CA PHE A 157 -5.43 -5.16 -5.78
C PHE A 157 -5.89 -5.47 -4.35
N MET A 158 -5.40 -6.57 -3.77
CA MET A 158 -5.72 -6.91 -2.37
C MET A 158 -5.19 -5.85 -1.41
N ILE A 159 -3.94 -5.43 -1.60
CA ILE A 159 -3.26 -4.43 -0.76
C ILE A 159 -3.98 -3.08 -0.86
N SER A 160 -4.37 -2.66 -2.06
CA SER A 160 -5.10 -1.42 -2.24
C SER A 160 -6.47 -1.44 -1.55
N GLY A 161 -7.16 -2.60 -1.51
CA GLY A 161 -8.38 -2.76 -0.72
C GLY A 161 -8.15 -2.71 0.79
N ILE A 162 -7.11 -3.41 1.27
CA ILE A 162 -6.70 -3.42 2.68
C ILE A 162 -6.30 -2.01 3.16
N SER A 163 -5.67 -1.21 2.30
CA SER A 163 -5.25 0.16 2.60
C SER A 163 -6.41 1.11 2.95
N LEU A 164 -7.65 0.70 2.68
CA LEU A 164 -8.85 1.46 3.02
C LEU A 164 -9.38 1.18 4.44
N ILE A 165 -8.98 0.08 5.09
CA ILE A 165 -9.42 -0.26 6.46
C ILE A 165 -9.08 0.84 7.49
N PRO A 166 -7.88 1.47 7.47
CA PRO A 166 -7.52 2.55 8.39
C PRO A 166 -8.48 3.74 8.41
N LEU A 167 -9.23 3.96 7.32
CA LEU A 167 -10.28 4.98 7.22
C LEU A 167 -11.29 4.88 8.37
N PHE A 168 -11.66 3.66 8.77
CA PHE A 168 -12.65 3.43 9.82
C PHE A 168 -12.21 3.98 11.17
N PHE A 169 -10.98 3.64 11.56
CA PHE A 169 -10.39 4.08 12.81
C PHE A 169 -10.13 5.58 12.79
N GLY A 170 -9.65 6.09 11.65
CA GLY A 170 -9.39 7.51 11.44
C GLY A 170 -10.63 8.39 11.55
N MET A 171 -11.74 7.97 10.95
CA MET A 171 -13.00 8.73 10.98
C MET A 171 -13.69 8.66 12.35
N ARG A 172 -13.61 7.53 13.07
CA ARG A 172 -14.20 7.41 14.41
C ARG A 172 -13.54 8.31 15.44
N LYS A 173 -12.22 8.52 15.34
CA LYS A 173 -11.44 9.36 16.26
C LYS A 173 -11.12 10.76 15.70
N LYS A 174 -11.49 11.06 14.45
CA LYS A 174 -11.18 12.31 13.72
C LYS A 174 -9.71 12.73 13.84
N SER A 175 -8.80 11.75 13.68
CA SER A 175 -7.39 11.92 14.04
C SER A 175 -6.46 11.33 13.00
N THR A 176 -5.54 12.16 12.50
CA THR A 176 -4.48 11.76 11.56
C THR A 176 -3.53 10.69 12.14
N PRO A 177 -2.98 10.81 13.37
CA PRO A 177 -2.07 9.80 13.92
C PRO A 177 -2.76 8.44 14.10
N THR A 178 -4.04 8.39 14.50
CA THR A 178 -4.78 7.12 14.67
C THR A 178 -4.94 6.36 13.35
N THR A 179 -4.99 7.07 12.24
CA THR A 179 -5.13 6.48 10.90
C THR A 179 -3.81 5.86 10.44
N ILE A 180 -2.70 6.53 10.75
CA ILE A 180 -1.36 6.05 10.41
C ILE A 180 -1.00 4.86 11.31
N THR A 181 -1.24 4.94 12.62
CA THR A 181 -0.90 3.84 13.54
C THR A 181 -1.73 2.59 13.25
N SER A 182 -3.02 2.71 12.93
CA SER A 182 -3.84 1.57 12.52
C SER A 182 -3.34 0.93 11.22
N ALA A 183 -2.87 1.73 10.25
CA ALA A 183 -2.24 1.20 9.03
C ALA A 183 -0.95 0.42 9.30
N VAL A 184 -0.10 0.91 10.21
CA VAL A 184 1.12 0.19 10.62
C VAL A 184 0.76 -1.15 11.27
N ILE A 185 -0.19 -1.16 12.22
CA ILE A 185 -0.62 -2.38 12.91
C ILE A 185 -1.19 -3.39 11.91
N ILE A 186 -2.04 -2.95 10.97
CA ILE A 186 -2.60 -3.82 9.93
C ILE A 186 -1.50 -4.37 9.01
N GLY A 187 -0.56 -3.51 8.58
CA GLY A 187 0.57 -3.93 7.75
C GLY A 187 1.45 -4.96 8.45
N MET A 188 1.73 -4.76 9.74
CA MET A 188 2.48 -5.71 10.57
C MET A 188 1.72 -7.02 10.79
N LEU A 189 0.41 -6.97 11.06
CA LEU A 189 -0.38 -8.18 11.32
C LEU A 189 -0.44 -9.08 10.07
N ILE A 190 -0.61 -8.49 8.90
CA ILE A 190 -0.70 -9.22 7.63
C ILE A 190 0.62 -9.88 7.25
N ASN A 191 1.75 -9.24 7.56
CA ASN A 191 3.09 -9.69 7.18
C ASN A 191 3.93 -10.17 8.36
N GLY A 192 3.35 -10.34 9.55
CA GLY A 192 4.09 -10.51 10.80
C GLY A 192 4.66 -11.91 11.04
N ASN A 193 4.46 -12.84 10.10
CA ASN A 193 4.77 -14.25 10.27
C ASN A 193 5.74 -14.74 9.18
N VAL A 194 6.92 -14.11 9.12
CA VAL A 194 8.02 -14.46 8.22
C VAL A 194 9.28 -14.67 9.05
N GLY A 195 9.75 -15.92 9.11
CA GLY A 195 11.00 -16.29 9.76
C GLY A 195 11.58 -17.53 9.09
N PRO A 196 12.91 -17.74 9.19
CA PRO A 196 13.59 -18.87 8.58
C PRO A 196 13.25 -20.16 9.35
N GLY A 197 12.27 -20.91 8.85
CA GLY A 197 11.85 -22.19 9.43
C GLY A 197 10.66 -22.76 8.65
N ASN A 198 10.75 -24.04 8.28
CA ASN A 198 9.85 -24.80 7.39
C ASN A 198 8.37 -24.93 7.85
N GLY A 199 7.73 -23.83 8.27
CA GLY A 199 6.34 -23.81 8.75
C GLY A 199 5.73 -22.44 9.02
N GLN A 200 6.46 -21.33 8.77
CA GLN A 200 5.92 -19.98 8.97
C GLN A 200 5.39 -19.41 7.65
N VAL A 201 4.12 -19.69 7.37
CA VAL A 201 3.40 -19.13 6.24
C VAL A 201 2.90 -17.74 6.64
N SER A 202 3.19 -16.71 5.83
CA SER A 202 2.60 -15.39 6.07
C SER A 202 1.10 -15.48 5.89
N ILE A 203 0.34 -14.77 6.75
CA ILE A 203 -1.13 -14.71 6.66
C ILE A 203 -1.58 -14.23 5.26
N PHE A 204 -0.72 -13.44 4.59
CA PHE A 204 -0.94 -12.98 3.23
C PHE A 204 -0.83 -14.10 2.16
N ASP A 205 -0.04 -15.14 2.38
CA ASP A 205 0.16 -16.19 1.38
C ASP A 205 -1.09 -17.08 1.24
N PHE A 206 -1.91 -17.14 2.30
CA PHE A 206 -3.25 -17.71 2.21
C PHE A 206 -4.19 -16.75 1.47
N ILE A 207 -4.32 -16.92 0.15
CA ILE A 207 -5.11 -16.06 -0.75
C ILE A 207 -6.50 -15.67 -0.21
N ALA A 208 -7.16 -16.56 0.53
CA ALA A 208 -8.47 -16.33 1.12
C ALA A 208 -8.48 -15.17 2.12
N ILE A 209 -7.42 -14.98 2.90
CA ILE A 209 -7.37 -13.99 3.98
C ILE A 209 -7.25 -12.56 3.41
N PRO A 210 -6.31 -12.24 2.49
CA PRO A 210 -6.28 -10.93 1.83
C PRO A 210 -7.56 -10.61 1.06
N ILE A 211 -8.22 -11.62 0.45
CA ILE A 211 -9.52 -11.42 -0.23
C ILE A 211 -10.57 -10.94 0.78
N VAL A 212 -10.71 -11.63 1.91
CA VAL A 212 -11.69 -11.26 2.94
C VAL A 212 -11.37 -9.88 3.51
N LEU A 213 -10.10 -9.57 3.81
CA LEU A 213 -9.72 -8.24 4.28
C LEU A 213 -9.93 -7.14 3.23
N CYS A 214 -9.70 -7.43 1.95
CA CYS A 214 -9.97 -6.50 0.84
C CYS A 214 -11.47 -6.19 0.75
N LEU A 215 -12.32 -7.23 0.77
CA LEU A 215 -13.77 -7.07 0.80
C LEU A 215 -14.24 -6.29 2.03
N LEU A 216 -13.66 -6.57 3.20
CA LEU A 216 -13.91 -5.79 4.42
C LEU A 216 -13.49 -4.34 4.25
N GLY A 217 -12.32 -4.04 3.67
CA GLY A 217 -11.86 -2.67 3.42
C GLY A 217 -12.80 -1.88 2.49
N ILE A 218 -13.29 -2.52 1.43
CA ILE A 218 -14.29 -1.94 0.51
C ILE A 218 -15.64 -1.76 1.22
N PHE A 219 -16.08 -2.75 2.00
CA PHE A 219 -17.33 -2.69 2.76
C PHE A 219 -17.31 -1.60 3.82
N ILE A 220 -16.20 -1.47 4.55
CA ILE A 220 -15.96 -0.42 5.55
C ILE A 220 -15.96 0.95 4.90
N SER A 221 -15.30 1.09 3.75
CA SER A 221 -15.35 2.31 2.92
C SER A 221 -16.77 2.65 2.50
N TYR A 222 -17.56 1.63 2.14
CA TYR A 222 -18.96 1.80 1.80
C TYR A 222 -19.83 2.23 3.00
N LEU A 223 -19.64 1.61 4.16
CA LEU A 223 -20.35 1.98 5.39
C LEU A 223 -20.01 3.40 5.85
N SER A 224 -18.78 3.82 5.63
CA SER A 224 -18.36 5.20 5.87
C SER A 224 -19.25 6.19 5.07
N PHE A 225 -19.59 5.87 3.82
CA PHE A 225 -20.53 6.68 3.03
C PHE A 225 -21.95 6.73 3.61
N ARG A 226 -22.46 5.59 4.13
CA ARG A 226 -23.84 5.49 4.63
C ARG A 226 -24.05 6.25 5.93
N LYS A 227 -23.02 6.36 6.78
CA LYS A 227 -23.11 7.11 8.03
C LYS A 227 -23.04 8.63 7.85
N ILE A 228 -22.43 9.13 6.77
CA ILE A 228 -22.36 10.58 6.51
C ILE A 228 -23.76 11.20 6.39
N ASP A 229 -24.72 10.50 5.78
CA ASP A 229 -26.10 10.99 5.68
C ASP A 229 -26.85 11.00 7.03
N LYS A 230 -26.35 10.28 8.05
CA LYS A 230 -27.03 10.15 9.37
C LYS A 230 -26.37 10.94 10.50
N ILE A 231 -25.12 11.38 10.33
CA ILE A 231 -24.37 12.11 11.36
C ILE A 231 -24.82 13.58 11.46
N ASP A 232 -25.58 14.10 10.49
CA ASP A 232 -26.04 15.50 10.45
C ASP A 232 -27.50 15.71 10.96
N VAL A 233 -28.03 14.85 11.85
CA VAL A 233 -29.34 15.07 12.52
C VAL A 233 -29.18 15.33 14.04
N ALA A 234 -27.98 15.66 14.51
CA ALA A 234 -27.75 15.98 15.93
C ALA A 234 -26.83 17.19 16.10
#